data_AF-A0A7K5NTC2-F1
#
_entry.id   AF-A0A7K5NTC2-F1
#
_cell.length_a   1.000
_cell.length_b   1.000
_cell.length_c   1.000
_cell.angle_alpha   90.00
_cell.angle_beta   90.00
_cell.angle_gamma   90.00
#
_symmetry.space_group_name_H-M   'P 1'
#
loop_
_entity.id
_entity.type
_entity.pdbx_description
1 polymer ?
#
loop_
_entity_poly.entity_id
_entity_poly.type
_entity_poly.pdbx_seq_one_letter_code
_entity_poly.pdbx_strand_id
1 'polypeptide(L)'
;SPTTAPSTSYPTEIRTTTPSTTTCEPEVCSWSEWFDVDFPSAGPSQGDFETYQNIRAAGKKVCQQPKEIECQAEDYPEVSIQHVGQVVQCDVNFGLVCKNEDQTGKFKMCLNYRIRVLCCTPNYNCHVTTPLPTTRPTITTFHRSTTTAPTSTTVTTSTTTTTQPTSSETTTQTSTSTTSPTPTPSTSHPTEIRTTTPS
;
A
#
# COMPACT_ATOMS: atom_id res chain seq x y z
N SER A 1 -0.53 -56.62 -72.98
CA SER A 1 -0.22 -55.30 -72.39
C SER A 1 -1.22 -54.98 -71.30
N PRO A 2 -0.80 -54.61 -70.08
CA PRO A 2 -1.67 -53.87 -69.18
C PRO A 2 -1.44 -52.36 -69.33
N THR A 3 -2.52 -51.60 -69.37
CA THR A 3 -2.54 -50.13 -69.46
C THR A 3 -2.56 -49.56 -68.04
N THR A 4 -1.56 -48.76 -67.70
CA THR A 4 -1.46 -48.03 -66.42
C THR A 4 -2.17 -46.69 -66.54
N ALA A 5 -3.16 -46.43 -65.67
CA ALA A 5 -3.79 -45.11 -65.52
C ALA A 5 -3.03 -44.27 -64.47
N PRO A 6 -2.85 -42.95 -64.67
CA PRO A 6 -2.19 -42.09 -63.69
C PRO A 6 -3.14 -41.76 -62.54
N SER A 7 -2.66 -41.87 -61.30
CA SER A 7 -3.35 -41.45 -60.08
C SER A 7 -2.98 -40.00 -59.76
N THR A 8 -3.97 -39.11 -59.76
CA THR A 8 -3.80 -37.68 -59.43
C THR A 8 -3.90 -37.50 -57.92
N SER A 9 -2.79 -37.10 -57.28
CA SER A 9 -2.75 -36.77 -55.85
C SER A 9 -3.08 -35.28 -55.63
N TYR A 10 -4.20 -35.00 -54.95
CA TYR A 10 -4.54 -33.65 -54.50
C TYR A 10 -3.87 -33.35 -53.15
N PRO A 11 -3.32 -32.14 -52.93
CA PRO A 11 -2.82 -31.75 -51.61
C PRO A 11 -4.01 -31.54 -50.65
N THR A 12 -4.01 -32.28 -49.54
CA THR A 12 -4.94 -32.08 -48.43
C THR A 12 -4.51 -30.82 -47.68
N GLU A 13 -5.33 -29.77 -47.73
CA GLU A 13 -5.12 -28.54 -46.97
C GLU A 13 -5.37 -28.83 -45.48
N ILE A 14 -4.29 -28.90 -44.69
CA ILE A 14 -4.37 -29.11 -43.25
C ILE A 14 -4.82 -27.79 -42.63
N ARG A 15 -6.10 -27.69 -42.28
CA ARG A 15 -6.64 -26.55 -41.55
C ARG A 15 -6.17 -26.62 -40.09
N THR A 16 -5.04 -25.97 -39.81
CA THR A 16 -4.56 -25.75 -38.44
C THR A 16 -5.57 -24.88 -37.71
N THR A 17 -6.39 -25.49 -36.88
CA THR A 17 -7.22 -24.78 -35.90
C THR A 17 -6.31 -24.39 -34.76
N THR A 18 -5.86 -23.13 -34.74
CA THR A 18 -5.22 -22.55 -33.57
C THR A 18 -6.24 -22.56 -32.44
N PRO A 19 -5.97 -23.19 -31.28
CA PRO A 19 -6.87 -23.08 -30.15
C PRO A 19 -6.91 -21.61 -29.73
N SER A 20 -8.09 -21.00 -29.76
CA SER A 20 -8.32 -19.71 -29.13
C SER A 20 -8.12 -19.92 -27.62
N THR A 21 -6.95 -19.58 -27.12
CA THR A 21 -6.69 -19.52 -25.68
C THR A 21 -7.49 -18.33 -25.14
N THR A 22 -8.70 -18.57 -24.64
CA THR A 22 -9.37 -17.59 -23.80
C THR A 22 -8.49 -17.44 -22.56
N THR A 23 -7.75 -16.33 -22.49
CA THR A 23 -6.96 -15.99 -21.30
C THR A 23 -7.92 -15.93 -20.13
N CYS A 24 -7.81 -16.90 -19.25
CA CYS A 24 -8.58 -16.92 -18.02
C CYS A 24 -7.90 -16.00 -17.02
N GLU A 25 -8.65 -15.09 -16.41
CA GLU A 25 -8.10 -14.16 -15.41
C GLU A 25 -7.86 -14.89 -14.09
N PRO A 26 -6.62 -14.90 -13.57
CA PRO A 26 -6.24 -15.75 -12.43
C PRO A 26 -6.83 -15.29 -11.10
N GLU A 27 -7.33 -14.05 -11.02
CA GLU A 27 -7.93 -13.48 -9.83
C GLU A 27 -9.24 -12.77 -10.18
N VAL A 28 -10.17 -12.76 -9.23
CA VAL A 28 -11.41 -11.99 -9.31
C VAL A 28 -11.29 -10.84 -8.33
N CYS A 29 -11.44 -9.61 -8.82
CA CYS A 29 -11.31 -8.40 -8.03
C CYS A 29 -12.65 -7.68 -7.89
N SER A 30 -12.91 -7.13 -6.71
CA SER A 30 -14.09 -6.31 -6.44
C SER A 30 -13.75 -5.19 -5.48
N TRP A 31 -14.33 -4.01 -5.70
CA TRP A 31 -14.26 -2.90 -4.76
C TRP A 31 -15.05 -3.24 -3.49
N SER A 32 -14.50 -2.84 -2.35
CA SER A 32 -15.20 -2.90 -1.07
C SER A 32 -16.36 -1.90 -1.01
N GLU A 33 -17.15 -1.97 0.08
CA GLU A 33 -17.91 -0.82 0.54
C GLU A 33 -16.99 0.37 0.84
N TRP A 34 -17.57 1.56 0.95
CA TRP A 34 -16.87 2.70 1.49
C TRP A 34 -16.72 2.57 3.02
N PHE A 35 -15.53 2.88 3.51
CA PHE A 35 -15.17 2.93 4.91
C PHE A 35 -15.02 4.39 5.34
N ASP A 36 -15.80 4.74 6.35
CA ASP A 36 -15.86 6.03 7.05
C ASP A 36 -16.07 5.66 8.52
N VAL A 37 -14.97 5.48 9.26
CA VAL A 37 -14.97 4.96 10.64
C VAL A 37 -14.40 5.96 11.65
N ASP A 38 -13.72 6.99 11.17
CA ASP A 38 -13.23 8.12 11.93
C ASP A 38 -13.93 9.40 11.45
N PHE A 39 -13.99 10.42 12.29
CA PHE A 39 -14.63 11.70 11.93
C PHE A 39 -13.77 12.85 12.42
N PRO A 40 -13.56 13.89 11.61
CA PRO A 40 -12.69 14.98 11.98
C PRO A 40 -13.20 15.72 13.20
N SER A 41 -12.27 16.05 14.09
CA SER A 41 -12.52 16.87 15.28
C SER A 41 -11.56 18.06 15.34
N ALA A 42 -11.91 19.09 16.10
CA ALA A 42 -11.06 20.26 16.28
C ALA A 42 -9.86 19.97 17.20
N GLY A 43 -8.69 20.50 16.84
CA GLY A 43 -7.46 20.40 17.65
C GLY A 43 -6.26 19.95 16.82
N PRO A 44 -5.03 20.30 17.22
CA PRO A 44 -3.83 20.04 16.42
C PRO A 44 -3.53 18.53 16.28
N SER A 45 -3.79 17.74 17.31
CA SER A 45 -3.60 16.29 17.32
C SER A 45 -4.84 15.52 16.83
N GLN A 46 -5.77 16.21 16.19
CA GLN A 46 -6.94 15.60 15.56
C GLN A 46 -6.77 15.59 14.04
N GLY A 47 -7.68 14.94 13.35
CA GLY A 47 -7.62 14.76 11.91
C GLY A 47 -8.70 13.79 11.51
N ASP A 48 -8.51 13.14 10.38
CA ASP A 48 -9.36 12.07 9.91
C ASP A 48 -8.50 10.90 9.40
N PHE A 49 -8.79 9.70 9.91
CA PHE A 49 -7.89 8.56 9.84
C PHE A 49 -8.61 7.26 9.43
N GLU A 50 -8.95 7.17 8.15
CA GLU A 50 -9.43 5.95 7.49
C GLU A 50 -8.30 4.94 7.22
N THR A 51 -7.58 4.56 8.28
CA THR A 51 -6.51 3.57 8.19
C THR A 51 -7.06 2.15 8.28
N TYR A 52 -6.38 1.17 7.66
CA TYR A 52 -6.82 -0.23 7.78
C TYR A 52 -6.83 -0.74 9.22
N GLN A 53 -5.98 -0.19 10.09
CA GLN A 53 -6.00 -0.49 11.51
C GLN A 53 -7.30 0.02 12.15
N ASN A 54 -7.67 1.27 11.92
CA ASN A 54 -8.90 1.86 12.47
C ASN A 54 -10.15 1.16 11.93
N ILE A 55 -10.19 0.87 10.63
CA ILE A 55 -11.31 0.15 9.99
C ILE A 55 -11.50 -1.23 10.61
N ARG A 56 -10.41 -1.98 10.85
CA ARG A 56 -10.45 -3.28 11.53
C ARG A 56 -10.84 -3.15 13.00
N ALA A 57 -10.37 -2.11 13.69
CA ALA A 57 -10.73 -1.83 15.09
C ALA A 57 -12.22 -1.48 15.24
N ALA A 58 -12.82 -0.85 14.23
CA ALA A 58 -14.26 -0.62 14.12
C ALA A 58 -15.07 -1.88 13.74
N GLY A 59 -14.42 -3.04 13.61
CA GLY A 59 -15.05 -4.33 13.33
C GLY A 59 -15.37 -4.60 11.85
N LYS A 60 -14.90 -3.75 10.94
CA LYS A 60 -15.08 -3.93 9.49
C LYS A 60 -13.97 -4.81 8.89
N LYS A 61 -14.23 -5.39 7.72
CA LYS A 61 -13.31 -6.31 7.04
C LYS A 61 -12.69 -5.65 5.81
N VAL A 62 -11.38 -5.46 5.86
CA VAL A 62 -10.53 -5.08 4.71
C VAL A 62 -9.65 -6.28 4.36
N CYS A 63 -9.48 -6.58 3.08
CA CYS A 63 -8.57 -7.64 2.66
C CYS A 63 -7.13 -7.37 3.14
N GLN A 64 -6.30 -8.43 3.18
CA GLN A 64 -4.94 -8.31 3.70
C GLN A 64 -4.04 -7.49 2.77
N GLN A 65 -4.24 -7.61 1.46
CA GLN A 65 -3.46 -6.91 0.45
C GLN A 65 -4.39 -6.27 -0.59
N PRO A 66 -4.88 -5.05 -0.31
CA PRO A 66 -5.51 -4.20 -1.31
C PRO A 66 -4.61 -4.03 -2.53
N LYS A 67 -5.19 -4.12 -3.73
CA LYS A 67 -4.47 -3.80 -4.98
C LYS A 67 -4.54 -2.32 -5.34
N GLU A 68 -5.69 -1.73 -5.08
CA GLU A 68 -5.96 -0.31 -5.33
C GLU A 68 -6.73 0.29 -4.15
N ILE A 69 -6.63 1.60 -4.02
CA ILE A 69 -7.35 2.40 -3.04
C ILE A 69 -7.99 3.58 -3.76
N GLU A 70 -9.20 3.92 -3.36
CA GLU A 70 -9.85 5.16 -3.72
C GLU A 70 -10.18 5.91 -2.43
N CYS A 71 -9.80 7.19 -2.38
CA CYS A 71 -10.11 8.08 -1.28
C CYS A 71 -10.95 9.24 -1.78
N GLN A 72 -11.97 9.62 -1.02
CA GLN A 72 -12.95 10.62 -1.41
C GLN A 72 -13.30 11.50 -0.20
N ALA A 73 -13.38 12.82 -0.40
CA ALA A 73 -14.02 13.70 0.58
C ALA A 73 -15.54 13.57 0.43
N GLU A 74 -16.26 13.33 1.53
CA GLU A 74 -17.69 13.04 1.47
C GLU A 74 -18.51 14.19 0.86
N ASP A 75 -18.19 15.43 1.24
CA ASP A 75 -18.88 16.64 0.77
C ASP A 75 -18.46 17.05 -0.65
N TYR A 76 -17.38 16.44 -1.20
CA TYR A 76 -16.84 16.78 -2.52
C TYR A 76 -16.53 15.52 -3.34
N PRO A 77 -17.54 14.66 -3.63
CA PRO A 77 -17.32 13.36 -4.22
C PRO A 77 -16.80 13.41 -5.67
N GLU A 78 -17.06 14.50 -6.38
CA GLU A 78 -16.61 14.73 -7.75
C GLU A 78 -15.20 15.34 -7.84
N VAL A 79 -14.63 15.77 -6.71
CA VAL A 79 -13.30 16.36 -6.65
C VAL A 79 -12.29 15.28 -6.30
N SER A 80 -11.28 15.10 -7.15
CA SER A 80 -10.22 14.13 -6.85
C SER A 80 -9.44 14.54 -5.61
N ILE A 81 -8.92 13.57 -4.86
CA ILE A 81 -8.25 13.81 -3.58
C ILE A 81 -7.09 14.82 -3.69
N GLN A 82 -6.41 14.87 -4.84
CA GLN A 82 -5.29 15.80 -5.09
C GLN A 82 -5.74 17.26 -5.25
N HIS A 83 -7.02 17.50 -5.57
CA HIS A 83 -7.57 18.83 -5.86
C HIS A 83 -8.50 19.36 -4.76
N VAL A 84 -8.72 18.59 -3.69
CA VAL A 84 -9.59 19.01 -2.57
C VAL A 84 -9.03 20.18 -1.76
N GLY A 85 -7.72 20.48 -1.92
CA GLY A 85 -7.07 21.62 -1.25
C GLY A 85 -6.62 21.34 0.20
N GLN A 86 -6.54 20.06 0.59
CA GLN A 86 -6.02 19.61 1.88
C GLN A 86 -4.79 18.73 1.70
N VAL A 87 -3.90 18.72 2.69
CA VAL A 87 -2.77 17.78 2.73
C VAL A 87 -3.31 16.42 3.19
N VAL A 88 -3.58 15.53 2.24
CA VAL A 88 -4.14 14.20 2.52
C VAL A 88 -3.20 13.14 1.96
N GLN A 89 -2.87 12.16 2.79
CA GLN A 89 -2.19 10.96 2.34
C GLN A 89 -3.23 9.89 2.05
N CYS A 90 -3.27 9.40 0.81
CA CYS A 90 -4.11 8.31 0.36
C CYS A 90 -3.22 7.26 -0.29
N ASP A 91 -2.97 6.15 0.40
CA ASP A 91 -2.01 5.14 -0.02
C ASP A 91 -2.51 3.72 0.25
N VAL A 92 -2.30 2.84 -0.73
CA VAL A 92 -2.81 1.47 -0.70
C VAL A 92 -2.21 0.62 0.43
N ASN A 93 -1.08 1.02 1.01
CA ASN A 93 -0.42 0.28 2.07
C ASN A 93 -1.00 0.53 3.46
N PHE A 94 -1.62 1.71 3.69
CA PHE A 94 -2.09 2.08 5.03
C PHE A 94 -3.51 2.64 5.09
N GLY A 95 -4.09 3.08 3.98
CA GLY A 95 -5.40 3.73 3.93
C GLY A 95 -5.27 5.24 3.71
N LEU A 96 -6.08 6.01 4.43
CA LEU A 96 -6.03 7.48 4.39
C LEU A 96 -5.64 8.09 5.74
N VAL A 97 -4.86 9.17 5.66
CA VAL A 97 -4.45 10.00 6.79
C VAL A 97 -4.56 11.47 6.39
N CYS A 98 -5.42 12.20 7.09
CA CYS A 98 -5.42 13.65 7.14
C CYS A 98 -5.14 14.08 8.58
N LYS A 99 -4.20 15.02 8.78
CA LYS A 99 -3.88 15.54 10.11
C LYS A 99 -4.11 17.04 10.16
N ASN A 100 -4.79 17.53 11.19
CA ASN A 100 -5.03 18.96 11.33
C ASN A 100 -3.72 19.77 11.45
N GLU A 101 -2.68 19.21 12.04
CA GLU A 101 -1.36 19.86 12.16
C GLU A 101 -0.70 20.17 10.79
N ASP A 102 -0.98 19.35 9.78
CA ASP A 102 -0.41 19.47 8.43
C ASP A 102 -1.19 20.47 7.57
N GLN A 103 -2.40 20.85 8.00
CA GLN A 103 -3.25 21.76 7.22
C GLN A 103 -2.82 23.21 7.34
N THR A 104 -2.95 23.93 6.23
CA THR A 104 -2.61 25.34 6.11
C THR A 104 -3.86 26.23 6.09
N GLY A 105 -3.68 27.53 6.36
CA GLY A 105 -4.77 28.49 6.40
C GLY A 105 -5.40 28.68 7.79
N LYS A 106 -6.51 29.41 7.84
CA LYS A 106 -7.21 29.77 9.10
C LYS A 106 -7.98 28.59 9.70
N PHE A 107 -8.51 27.72 8.84
CA PHE A 107 -9.27 26.54 9.23
C PHE A 107 -8.43 25.31 8.90
N LYS A 108 -7.81 24.76 9.95
CA LYS A 108 -6.89 23.62 9.83
C LYS A 108 -7.56 22.26 10.00
N MET A 109 -8.88 22.23 10.05
CA MET A 109 -9.62 20.99 10.29
C MET A 109 -9.70 20.17 9.00
N CYS A 110 -9.38 18.88 9.08
CA CYS A 110 -9.61 17.93 8.01
C CYS A 110 -11.10 17.89 7.61
N LEU A 111 -11.36 17.64 6.32
CA LEU A 111 -12.70 17.24 5.86
C LEU A 111 -13.00 15.81 6.32
N ASN A 112 -14.26 15.40 6.21
CA ASN A 112 -14.63 14.00 6.38
C ASN A 112 -14.29 13.23 5.10
N TYR A 113 -13.46 12.21 5.22
CA TYR A 113 -13.03 11.37 4.12
C TYR A 113 -13.54 9.95 4.32
N ARG A 114 -13.64 9.25 3.18
CA ARG A 114 -13.91 7.82 3.15
C ARG A 114 -13.03 7.13 2.15
N ILE A 115 -12.76 5.85 2.37
CA ILE A 115 -11.98 5.03 1.44
C ILE A 115 -12.71 3.78 0.98
N ARG A 116 -12.39 3.29 -0.20
CA ARG A 116 -12.67 1.90 -0.59
C ARG A 116 -11.44 1.29 -1.21
N VAL A 117 -11.37 -0.03 -1.18
CA VAL A 117 -10.22 -0.76 -1.71
C VAL A 117 -10.62 -1.83 -2.71
N LEU A 118 -9.77 -2.06 -3.71
CA LEU A 118 -9.92 -3.17 -4.62
C LEU A 118 -9.28 -4.41 -4.01
N CYS A 119 -10.10 -5.40 -3.66
CA CYS A 119 -9.66 -6.67 -3.10
C CYS A 119 -9.81 -7.77 -4.13
N CYS A 120 -8.79 -8.64 -4.23
CA CYS A 120 -8.79 -9.75 -5.17
C CYS A 120 -8.68 -11.09 -4.45
N THR A 121 -9.34 -12.10 -5.01
CA THR A 121 -9.23 -13.49 -4.56
C THR A 121 -8.87 -14.39 -5.73
N PRO A 122 -8.15 -15.50 -5.52
CA PRO A 122 -7.86 -16.46 -6.57
C PRO A 122 -9.13 -16.91 -7.30
N ASN A 123 -9.07 -16.92 -8.63
CA ASN A 123 -10.13 -17.48 -9.45
C ASN A 123 -9.97 -19.00 -9.51
N TYR A 124 -10.67 -19.73 -8.64
CA TYR A 124 -10.58 -21.19 -8.57
C TYR A 124 -11.15 -21.90 -9.80
N ASN A 125 -11.93 -21.22 -10.64
CA ASN A 125 -12.37 -21.75 -11.94
C ASN A 125 -11.28 -21.61 -13.01
N CYS A 126 -10.18 -20.94 -12.68
CA CYS A 126 -9.03 -20.73 -13.53
C CYS A 126 -7.92 -21.72 -13.17
N HIS A 127 -7.85 -22.84 -13.87
CA HIS A 127 -6.73 -23.76 -13.75
C HIS A 127 -5.51 -23.19 -14.48
N VAL A 128 -4.70 -22.42 -13.77
CA VAL A 128 -3.39 -21.99 -14.27
C VAL A 128 -2.43 -23.16 -14.13
N THR A 129 -2.15 -23.87 -15.22
CA THR A 129 -1.07 -24.87 -15.24
C THR A 129 0.26 -24.11 -15.27
N THR A 130 0.91 -23.94 -14.11
CA THR A 130 2.26 -23.39 -14.06
C THR A 130 3.20 -24.35 -14.79
N PRO A 131 3.88 -23.95 -15.88
CA PRO A 131 4.83 -24.83 -16.55
C PRO A 131 5.98 -25.15 -15.58
N LEU A 132 6.19 -26.44 -15.32
CA LEU A 132 7.32 -26.92 -14.50
C LEU A 132 8.64 -26.49 -15.18
N PRO A 133 9.66 -26.01 -14.44
CA PRO A 133 10.95 -25.71 -15.04
C PRO A 133 11.59 -26.98 -15.60
N THR A 134 11.54 -27.15 -16.92
CA THR A 134 12.25 -28.23 -17.61
C THR A 134 13.75 -28.00 -17.49
N THR A 135 14.40 -28.73 -16.58
CA THR A 135 15.86 -28.77 -16.49
C THR A 135 16.38 -29.60 -17.67
N ARG A 136 16.78 -28.93 -18.76
CA ARG A 136 17.52 -29.59 -19.85
C ARG A 136 18.92 -29.89 -19.35
N PRO A 137 19.43 -31.13 -19.42
CA PRO A 137 20.82 -31.41 -19.09
C PRO A 137 21.73 -30.74 -20.12
N THR A 138 22.56 -29.80 -19.65
CA THR A 138 23.67 -29.23 -20.44
C THR A 138 24.80 -30.25 -20.46
N ILE A 139 25.01 -30.94 -21.58
CA ILE A 139 26.17 -31.80 -21.78
C ILE A 139 27.41 -30.90 -21.85
N THR A 140 28.22 -30.89 -20.80
CA THR A 140 29.51 -30.20 -20.77
C THR A 140 30.58 -31.16 -21.25
N THR A 141 31.03 -31.01 -22.50
CA THR A 141 32.16 -31.77 -23.06
C THR A 141 33.46 -31.29 -22.42
N PHE A 142 34.05 -32.08 -21.53
CA PHE A 142 35.38 -31.81 -20.97
C PHE A 142 36.46 -32.07 -22.04
N HIS A 143 36.96 -31.00 -22.67
CA HIS A 143 38.24 -31.06 -23.38
C HIS A 143 39.38 -30.90 -22.37
N ARG A 144 40.22 -31.92 -22.26
CA ARG A 144 41.45 -31.93 -21.46
C ARG A 144 42.50 -31.05 -22.14
N SER A 145 42.63 -29.81 -21.69
CA SER A 145 43.75 -28.93 -22.06
C SER A 145 44.93 -29.19 -21.13
N THR A 146 46.03 -29.69 -21.69
CA THR A 146 47.35 -29.68 -21.03
C THR A 146 47.90 -28.25 -21.09
N THR A 147 47.99 -27.58 -19.94
CA THR A 147 48.60 -26.24 -19.85
C THR A 147 49.75 -26.27 -18.86
N THR A 148 50.94 -25.99 -19.39
CA THR A 148 52.21 -25.79 -18.70
C THR A 148 52.15 -24.55 -17.81
N ALA A 149 52.63 -24.67 -16.58
CA ALA A 149 52.72 -23.56 -15.63
C ALA A 149 53.69 -22.46 -16.10
N PRO A 150 53.42 -21.21 -15.70
CA PRO A 150 54.51 -20.44 -15.13
C PRO A 150 54.16 -19.82 -13.78
N THR A 151 55.18 -19.89 -12.93
CA THR A 151 55.38 -19.23 -11.65
C THR A 151 55.12 -17.73 -11.72
N SER A 152 54.47 -17.16 -10.70
CA SER A 152 54.61 -15.75 -10.32
C SER A 152 54.32 -15.57 -8.84
N THR A 153 55.39 -15.26 -8.11
CA THR A 153 55.43 -14.62 -6.80
C THR A 153 54.72 -13.26 -6.84
N THR A 154 54.01 -12.85 -5.78
CA THR A 154 54.44 -11.83 -4.79
C THR A 154 53.28 -11.48 -3.83
N VAL A 155 53.67 -11.27 -2.57
CA VAL A 155 52.91 -10.93 -1.36
C VAL A 155 52.29 -9.53 -1.44
N THR A 156 51.06 -9.31 -0.92
CA THR A 156 50.76 -8.13 -0.09
C THR A 156 49.53 -8.36 0.82
N THR A 157 49.73 -8.05 2.09
CA THR A 157 48.82 -8.05 3.24
C THR A 157 48.10 -6.71 3.37
N SER A 158 46.80 -6.67 3.72
CA SER A 158 46.14 -5.59 4.52
C SER A 158 44.67 -5.95 4.81
N THR A 159 44.35 -6.40 6.03
CA THR A 159 43.71 -5.64 7.14
C THR A 159 42.23 -5.30 6.93
N THR A 160 41.36 -6.09 7.58
CA THR A 160 39.94 -5.82 7.82
C THR A 160 39.78 -4.85 8.99
N THR A 161 39.26 -3.65 8.74
CA THR A 161 38.81 -2.71 9.77
C THR A 161 37.31 -2.88 10.01
N THR A 162 36.98 -3.36 11.21
CA THR A 162 35.63 -3.41 11.79
C THR A 162 35.30 -2.04 12.36
N THR A 163 34.24 -1.39 11.87
CA THR A 163 33.67 -0.18 12.47
C THR A 163 32.37 -0.51 13.19
N GLN A 164 32.43 -0.41 14.52
CA GLN A 164 31.30 -0.33 15.44
C GLN A 164 31.11 1.16 15.77
N PRO A 165 29.89 1.71 15.77
CA PRO A 165 29.60 2.92 16.52
C PRO A 165 28.92 2.57 17.84
N THR A 166 29.63 2.99 18.88
CA THR A 166 29.33 3.00 20.31
C THR A 166 28.11 3.84 20.65
N SER A 167 27.40 3.38 21.68
CA SER A 167 26.32 4.06 22.41
C SER A 167 26.78 5.39 23.00
N SER A 168 25.99 6.45 22.82
CA SER A 168 26.21 7.74 23.49
C SER A 168 25.06 8.03 24.44
N GLU A 169 25.43 8.15 25.71
CA GLU A 169 24.56 8.38 26.85
C GLU A 169 23.83 9.73 26.80
N THR A 170 22.61 9.66 27.33
CA THR A 170 21.75 10.76 27.73
C THR A 170 22.25 11.41 29.02
N THR A 171 22.48 12.73 29.03
CA THR A 171 22.25 13.58 30.22
C THR A 171 22.29 15.06 29.86
N THR A 172 21.12 15.69 29.74
CA THR A 172 21.01 17.15 29.86
C THR A 172 20.01 17.42 30.98
N GLN A 173 20.55 17.77 32.15
CA GLN A 173 19.78 18.29 33.27
C GLN A 173 19.39 19.73 32.92
N THR A 174 18.09 19.98 32.74
CA THR A 174 17.55 21.34 32.70
C THR A 174 16.85 21.61 34.03
N SER A 175 17.47 22.47 34.83
CA SER A 175 16.91 23.05 36.03
C SER A 175 15.82 24.07 35.67
N THR A 176 14.57 23.77 36.00
CA THR A 176 13.48 24.77 36.06
C THR A 176 12.97 24.89 37.48
N SER A 177 13.28 26.04 38.07
CA SER A 177 12.72 26.57 39.30
C SER A 177 11.21 26.78 39.16
N THR A 178 10.42 26.09 39.97
CA THR A 178 8.98 26.34 40.14
C THR A 178 8.72 26.76 41.58
N THR A 179 8.51 28.06 41.78
CA THR A 179 7.98 28.64 43.01
C THR A 179 6.45 28.62 42.98
N SER A 180 5.89 27.84 43.90
CA SER A 180 4.66 27.99 44.72
C SER A 180 3.34 28.59 44.16
N PRO A 181 2.17 28.13 44.68
CA PRO A 181 0.84 28.43 44.16
C PRO A 181 0.27 29.74 44.76
N THR A 182 -0.68 30.35 44.05
CA THR A 182 -1.56 31.40 44.61
C THR A 182 -3.02 31.03 44.34
N PRO A 183 -3.88 30.91 45.38
CA PRO A 183 -5.31 30.67 45.22
C PRO A 183 -6.13 31.98 45.27
N THR A 184 -7.12 32.07 44.37
CA THR A 184 -8.48 32.68 44.45
C THR A 184 -8.67 34.14 44.95
N PRO A 185 -9.68 34.88 44.41
CA PRO A 185 -11.05 34.67 44.89
C PRO A 185 -12.16 34.73 43.81
N SER A 186 -13.25 34.03 44.14
CA SER A 186 -14.56 34.07 43.50
C SER A 186 -15.15 35.48 43.41
N THR A 187 -15.82 35.77 42.31
CA THR A 187 -16.80 36.86 42.22
C THR A 187 -18.16 36.27 41.91
N SER A 188 -19.06 36.41 42.88
CA SER A 188 -20.49 36.11 42.82
C SER A 188 -21.30 37.30 42.29
N HIS A 189 -22.46 36.96 41.69
CA HIS A 189 -23.69 37.76 41.49
C HIS A 189 -23.97 38.35 40.10
N PRO A 190 -25.26 38.63 39.75
CA PRO A 190 -26.53 38.16 40.32
C PRO A 190 -27.50 37.53 39.30
N THR A 191 -28.41 36.72 39.84
CA THR A 191 -29.67 36.28 39.25
C THR A 191 -30.51 37.46 38.73
N GLU A 192 -30.93 37.42 37.48
CA GLU A 192 -32.02 38.26 36.97
C GLU A 192 -33.26 37.39 36.77
N ILE A 193 -34.30 37.73 37.54
CA ILE A 193 -35.65 37.15 37.49
C ILE A 193 -36.53 38.12 36.70
N ARG A 194 -37.55 37.55 36.03
CA ARG A 194 -38.74 38.15 35.38
C ARG A 194 -38.47 38.68 33.96
N THR A 195 -39.24 38.25 32.97
CA THR A 195 -40.63 38.72 32.82
C THR A 195 -41.49 37.79 31.94
N THR A 196 -42.76 37.77 32.31
CA THR A 196 -43.99 37.20 31.73
C THR A 196 -44.15 37.30 30.22
N THR A 197 -44.90 36.39 29.59
CA THR A 197 -46.27 36.60 29.05
C THR A 197 -46.83 35.28 28.47
N PRO A 198 -48.07 34.87 28.75
CA PRO A 198 -48.77 33.83 28.01
C PRO A 198 -49.64 34.46 26.90
N SER A 199 -49.62 33.87 25.71
CA SER A 199 -50.75 33.83 24.78
C SER A 199 -50.67 32.59 23.91
#